data_AF-A0A653A0M8-F1
#
_entry.id   AF-A0A653A0M8-F1
#
_cell.length_a   1.000
_cell.length_b   1.000
_cell.length_c   1.000
_cell.angle_alpha   90.00
_cell.angle_beta   90.00
_cell.angle_gamma   90.00
#
_symmetry.space_group_name_H-M   'P 1'
#
loop_
_entity.id
_entity.type
_entity.pdbx_description
1 polymer ?
#
loop_
_entity_poly.entity_id
_entity_poly.type
_entity_poly.pdbx_seq_one_letter_code
_entity_poly.pdbx_strand_id
1 'polypeptide(L)'
;MERISLRDAIFREVASNILIHREYTNAFPAKLIIERGQVRMENSNKPNGFGALDPANFTPFPKNPVIGAFFRENHRADELGSGMRKLMRYGKAYGGADPEMIEEDVFRIIVKVPEFEQVVEVAGEVTGDATPKQVTKSGLSRAHEAHDGAHDEAHEPVSEIEQRILLACLDSPQNTPQLLALLGYESRTGNFKKALSRLMDLACLEMTIPDKPRSKKQKYRLTERGRKVLKGIEGG
;
A
#
# COMPACT_ATOMS: atom_id res chain seq x y z
N MET A 1 4.32 29.92 -10.73
CA MET A 1 4.08 28.51 -10.30
C MET A 1 5.19 27.69 -10.90
N GLU A 2 6.09 27.18 -10.07
CA GLU A 2 7.23 26.37 -10.51
C GLU A 2 6.72 24.97 -10.92
N ARG A 3 7.11 24.48 -12.09
CA ARG A 3 6.74 23.11 -12.53
C ARG A 3 7.63 22.12 -11.79
N ILE A 4 7.02 21.24 -11.00
CA ILE A 4 7.72 20.19 -10.25
C ILE A 4 7.63 18.88 -11.03
N SER A 5 8.77 18.24 -11.30
CA SER A 5 8.81 16.87 -11.82
C SER A 5 8.42 15.90 -10.71
N LEU A 6 7.25 15.24 -10.85
CA LEU A 6 6.80 14.24 -9.87
C LEU A 6 7.77 13.08 -9.75
N ARG A 7 8.33 12.62 -10.88
CA ARG A 7 9.35 11.58 -10.93
C ARG A 7 10.55 11.95 -10.06
N ASP A 8 11.12 13.13 -10.26
CA ASP A 8 12.34 13.53 -9.55
C ASP A 8 12.06 13.73 -8.07
N ALA A 9 10.90 14.31 -7.74
CA ALA A 9 10.48 14.47 -6.35
C ALA A 9 10.36 13.11 -5.63
N ILE A 10 9.70 12.14 -6.26
CA ILE A 10 9.53 10.78 -5.73
C ILE A 10 10.88 10.09 -5.58
N PHE A 11 11.67 9.98 -6.65
CA PHE A 11 12.88 9.16 -6.60
C PHE A 11 14.01 9.78 -5.79
N ARG A 12 14.05 11.11 -5.66
CA ARG A 12 14.93 11.78 -4.69
C ARG A 12 14.58 11.40 -3.27
N GLU A 13 13.29 11.40 -2.92
CA GLU A 13 12.81 11.02 -1.60
C GLU A 13 13.12 9.54 -1.30
N VAL A 14 12.81 8.67 -2.25
CA VAL A 14 13.07 7.23 -2.14
C VAL A 14 14.57 6.94 -1.98
N ALA A 15 15.44 7.60 -2.76
CA ALA A 15 16.89 7.42 -2.66
C ALA A 15 17.44 7.91 -1.31
N SER A 16 16.99 9.07 -0.83
CA SER A 16 17.39 9.59 0.48
C SER A 16 16.93 8.68 1.62
N ASN A 17 15.70 8.16 1.55
CA ASN A 17 15.16 7.27 2.58
C ASN A 17 15.95 5.96 2.70
N ILE A 18 16.44 5.40 1.60
CA ILE A 18 17.31 4.21 1.65
C ILE A 18 18.58 4.51 2.41
N LEU A 19 19.23 5.64 2.13
CA LEU A 19 20.51 5.95 2.78
C LEU A 19 20.32 6.32 4.26
N ILE A 20 19.22 6.99 4.61
CA ILE A 20 18.92 7.41 5.99
C ILE A 20 18.45 6.24 6.84
N HIS A 21 17.68 5.30 6.29
CA HIS A 21 17.08 4.20 7.05
C HIS A 21 17.81 2.85 6.90
N ARG A 22 19.00 2.83 6.29
CA ARG A 22 19.83 1.63 6.15
C ARG A 22 20.42 1.15 7.48
N GLU A 23 20.41 -0.17 7.67
CA GLU A 23 21.23 -0.82 8.69
C GLU A 23 22.65 -1.09 8.14
N TYR A 24 23.59 -0.19 8.42
CA TYR A 24 24.95 -0.21 7.88
C TYR A 24 25.84 -1.32 8.44
N THR A 25 25.46 -1.93 9.57
CA THR A 25 26.20 -3.07 10.13
C THR A 25 25.88 -4.39 9.43
N ASN A 26 24.83 -4.41 8.59
CA ASN A 26 24.39 -5.60 7.86
C ASN A 26 24.92 -5.61 6.42
N ALA A 27 25.42 -6.76 5.98
CA ALA A 27 25.99 -6.94 4.64
C ALA A 27 24.94 -7.00 3.51
N PHE A 28 23.65 -7.13 3.83
CA PHE A 28 22.59 -7.11 2.83
C PHE A 28 22.62 -5.76 2.08
N PRO A 29 22.73 -5.78 0.73
CA PRO A 29 22.91 -4.57 -0.04
C PRO A 29 21.61 -3.79 -0.14
N ALA A 30 21.71 -2.46 -0.15
CA ALA A 30 20.62 -1.60 -0.56
C ALA A 30 20.38 -1.78 -2.07
N LYS A 31 19.14 -2.02 -2.48
CA LYS A 31 18.77 -2.27 -3.89
C LYS A 31 17.71 -1.29 -4.34
N LEU A 32 17.89 -0.80 -5.57
CA LEU A 32 16.87 -0.15 -6.38
C LEU A 32 16.55 -1.08 -7.55
N ILE A 33 15.34 -1.63 -7.55
CA ILE A 33 14.88 -2.62 -8.52
C ILE A 33 13.81 -1.95 -9.38
N ILE A 34 14.05 -1.91 -10.69
CA ILE A 34 13.12 -1.33 -11.66
C ILE A 34 12.47 -2.51 -12.39
N GLU A 35 11.16 -2.62 -12.26
CA GLU A 35 10.35 -3.68 -12.85
C GLU A 35 9.28 -3.04 -13.75
N ARG A 36 8.59 -3.86 -14.54
CA ARG A 36 7.46 -3.39 -15.35
C ARG A 36 6.36 -2.87 -14.42
N GLY A 37 5.94 -1.61 -14.61
CA GLY A 37 4.86 -0.97 -13.85
C GLY A 37 5.19 -0.59 -12.40
N GLN A 38 6.41 -0.86 -11.91
CA GLN A 38 6.80 -0.47 -10.55
C GLN A 38 8.30 -0.30 -10.34
N VAL A 39 8.65 0.49 -9.32
CA VAL A 39 9.99 0.57 -8.78
C VAL A 39 9.95 0.15 -7.31
N ARG A 40 10.87 -0.74 -6.94
CA ARG A 40 10.95 -1.32 -5.61
C ARG A 40 12.33 -1.07 -5.01
N MET A 41 12.34 -0.66 -3.75
CA MET A 41 13.56 -0.53 -2.96
C MET A 41 13.61 -1.61 -1.90
N GLU A 42 14.80 -2.13 -1.64
CA GLU A 42 15.08 -3.04 -0.53
C GLU A 42 16.28 -2.55 0.26
N ASN A 43 16.18 -2.60 1.57
CA ASN A 43 17.27 -2.21 2.44
C ASN A 43 17.32 -3.08 3.69
N SER A 44 18.52 -3.40 4.17
CA SER A 44 18.69 -3.98 5.49
C SER A 44 18.11 -3.04 6.54
N ASN A 45 17.49 -3.62 7.56
CA ASN A 45 16.72 -2.83 8.50
C ASN A 45 16.80 -3.37 9.92
N LYS A 46 16.84 -2.46 10.89
CA LYS A 46 16.51 -2.76 12.29
C LYS A 46 15.09 -2.25 12.58
N PRO A 47 14.05 -3.08 12.41
CA PRO A 47 12.66 -2.64 12.43
C PRO A 47 12.27 -1.94 13.74
N ASN A 48 11.50 -0.86 13.64
CA ASN A 48 10.86 -0.15 14.76
C ASN A 48 9.33 -0.36 14.71
N GLY A 49 8.93 -1.59 14.41
CA GLY A 49 7.58 -1.95 14.02
C GLY A 49 7.62 -2.99 12.91
N PHE A 50 6.49 -3.63 12.64
CA PHE A 50 6.36 -4.61 11.56
C PHE A 50 5.11 -4.36 10.72
N GLY A 51 5.24 -4.54 9.41
CA GLY A 51 4.16 -4.47 8.43
C GLY A 51 4.14 -3.17 7.64
N ALA A 52 3.00 -2.91 6.99
CA ALA A 52 2.85 -1.72 6.15
C ALA A 52 2.70 -0.48 7.04
N LEU A 53 3.49 0.56 6.75
CA LEU A 53 3.42 1.83 7.45
C LEU A 53 2.11 2.52 7.09
N ASP A 54 1.34 2.89 8.11
CA ASP A 54 0.08 3.60 7.95
C ASP A 54 0.35 5.11 7.86
N PRO A 55 0.07 5.77 6.74
CA PRO A 55 0.37 7.19 6.56
C PRO A 55 -0.32 8.11 7.57
N ALA A 56 -1.46 7.70 8.13
CA ALA A 56 -2.21 8.49 9.10
C ALA A 56 -1.68 8.34 10.53
N ASN A 57 -1.09 7.19 10.86
CA ASN A 57 -0.65 6.83 12.22
C ASN A 57 0.87 6.70 12.36
N PHE A 58 1.63 6.98 11.29
CA PHE A 58 3.08 6.86 11.29
C PHE A 58 3.74 7.90 12.19
N THR A 59 4.57 7.42 13.11
CA THR A 59 5.50 8.27 13.87
C THR A 59 6.89 8.17 13.23
N PRO A 60 7.45 9.27 12.71
CA PRO A 60 8.76 9.24 12.08
C PRO A 60 9.87 8.80 13.03
N PHE A 61 10.63 7.79 12.62
CA PHE A 61 11.76 7.27 13.39
C PHE A 61 12.98 7.09 12.47
N PRO A 62 13.88 8.10 12.39
CA PRO A 62 15.08 8.01 11.58
C PRO A 62 16.07 7.06 12.25
N LYS A 63 16.49 6.01 11.54
CA LYS A 63 17.39 5.00 12.10
C LYS A 63 18.82 5.53 12.23
N ASN A 64 19.21 6.41 11.31
CA ASN A 64 20.48 7.12 11.34
C ASN A 64 20.21 8.64 11.43
N PRO A 65 19.92 9.20 12.61
CA PRO A 65 19.58 10.62 12.75
C PRO A 65 20.70 11.57 12.32
N VAL A 66 21.97 11.17 12.48
CA VAL A 66 23.14 11.96 12.01
C VAL A 66 23.19 12.02 10.49
N ILE A 67 22.97 10.89 9.81
CA ILE A 67 22.87 10.85 8.35
C ILE A 67 21.66 11.66 7.88
N GLY A 68 20.51 11.50 8.54
CA GLY A 68 19.31 12.30 8.25
C GLY A 68 19.54 13.80 8.42
N ALA A 69 20.29 14.24 9.44
CA ALA A 69 20.69 15.64 9.60
C ALA A 69 21.59 16.11 8.45
N PHE A 70 22.59 15.33 8.07
CA PHE A 70 23.47 15.65 6.93
C PHE A 70 22.70 15.82 5.61
N PHE A 71 21.73 14.94 5.33
CA PHE A 71 20.92 15.04 4.12
C PHE A 71 19.98 16.26 4.13
N ARG A 72 19.45 16.65 5.30
CA ARG A 72 18.66 17.88 5.44
C ARG A 72 19.49 19.12 5.19
N GLU A 73 20.70 19.17 5.75
CA GLU A 73 21.63 20.31 5.57
C GLU A 73 21.97 20.53 4.08
N ASN A 74 22.11 19.46 3.31
CA ASN A 74 22.39 19.52 1.88
C ASN A 74 21.13 19.58 0.99
N HIS A 75 19.95 19.82 1.57
CA HIS A 75 18.66 19.87 0.87
C HIS A 75 18.32 18.62 0.03
N ARG A 76 18.86 17.46 0.44
CA ARG A 76 18.61 16.15 -0.19
C ARG A 76 17.49 15.38 0.49
N ALA A 77 17.15 15.73 1.73
CA ALA A 77 15.98 15.22 2.44
C ALA A 77 15.18 16.38 3.05
N ASP A 78 13.87 16.20 3.13
CA ASP A 78 12.98 17.16 3.76
C ASP A 78 12.91 16.95 5.29
N GLU A 79 12.13 17.78 5.98
CA GLU A 79 11.89 17.62 7.41
C GLU A 79 11.28 16.25 7.73
N LEU A 80 11.64 15.72 8.90
CA LEU A 80 11.29 14.38 9.33
C LEU A 80 9.77 14.15 9.27
N GLY A 81 9.34 13.10 8.56
CA GLY A 81 7.93 12.75 8.39
C GLY A 81 7.21 13.45 7.23
N SER A 82 7.78 14.53 6.67
CA SER A 82 7.23 15.12 5.44
C SER A 82 7.49 14.24 4.20
N GLY A 83 8.58 13.47 4.23
CA GLY A 83 8.98 12.54 3.19
C GLY A 83 7.93 11.50 2.82
N MET A 84 7.41 10.78 3.81
CA MET A 84 6.31 9.82 3.61
C MET A 84 5.07 10.49 3.04
N ARG A 85 4.67 11.66 3.55
CA ARG A 85 3.49 12.39 3.02
C ARG A 85 3.68 12.82 1.57
N LYS A 86 4.88 13.28 1.20
CA LYS A 86 5.22 13.63 -0.19
C LYS A 86 5.19 12.41 -1.07
N LEU A 87 5.77 11.30 -0.61
CA LEU A 87 5.78 10.04 -1.34
C LEU A 87 4.34 9.56 -1.60
N MET A 88 3.46 9.58 -0.60
CA MET A 88 2.04 9.23 -0.76
C MET A 88 1.36 10.13 -1.79
N ARG A 89 1.48 11.45 -1.61
CA ARG A 89 0.82 12.44 -2.48
C ARG A 89 1.27 12.33 -3.93
N TYR A 90 2.58 12.22 -4.18
CA TYR A 90 3.12 12.22 -5.52
C TYR A 90 3.10 10.84 -6.16
N GLY A 91 3.30 9.78 -5.38
CA GLY A 91 3.27 8.41 -5.88
C GLY A 91 1.92 8.04 -6.48
N LYS A 92 0.81 8.38 -5.82
CA LYS A 92 -0.54 8.18 -6.37
C LYS A 92 -0.75 8.95 -7.66
N ALA A 93 -0.32 10.21 -7.70
CA ALA A 93 -0.44 11.06 -8.88
C ALA A 93 0.43 10.60 -10.05
N TYR A 94 1.58 9.97 -9.77
CA TYR A 94 2.51 9.50 -10.79
C TYR A 94 2.13 8.11 -11.32
N GLY A 95 1.89 7.14 -10.43
CA GLY A 95 1.72 5.73 -10.75
C GLY A 95 0.29 5.20 -10.67
N GLY A 96 -0.69 6.04 -10.33
CA GLY A 96 -2.11 5.65 -10.22
C GLY A 96 -2.49 4.92 -8.93
N ALA A 97 -1.52 4.49 -8.12
CA ALA A 97 -1.75 3.82 -6.83
C ALA A 97 -0.87 4.43 -5.73
N ASP A 98 -1.36 4.35 -4.49
CA ASP A 98 -0.61 4.79 -3.32
C ASP A 98 0.65 3.91 -3.13
N PRO A 99 1.84 4.50 -2.93
CA PRO A 99 3.03 3.71 -2.63
C PRO A 99 2.90 2.94 -1.32
N GLU A 100 3.60 1.81 -1.25
CA GLU A 100 3.62 0.97 -0.07
C GLU A 100 4.99 1.04 0.60
N MET A 101 5.02 1.21 1.92
CA MET A 101 6.24 1.15 2.72
C MET A 101 6.06 0.03 3.74
N ILE A 102 6.90 -0.99 3.67
CA ILE A 102 6.77 -2.22 4.47
C ILE A 102 8.00 -2.32 5.37
N GLU A 103 7.76 -2.25 6.68
CA GLU A 103 8.78 -2.40 7.71
C GLU A 103 8.91 -3.87 8.15
N GLU A 104 10.02 -4.49 7.81
CA GLU A 104 10.43 -5.85 8.20
C GLU A 104 11.97 -5.84 8.41
N ASP A 105 12.60 -7.02 8.52
CA ASP A 105 14.07 -7.14 8.50
C ASP A 105 14.70 -6.58 7.21
N VAL A 106 13.94 -6.67 6.12
CA VAL A 106 14.19 -5.95 4.88
C VAL A 106 13.12 -4.88 4.74
N PHE A 107 13.51 -3.62 4.88
CA PHE A 107 12.62 -2.49 4.62
C PHE A 107 12.37 -2.37 3.12
N ARG A 108 11.09 -2.29 2.73
CA ARG A 108 10.69 -2.16 1.33
C ARG A 108 9.90 -0.89 1.09
N ILE A 109 10.16 -0.25 -0.04
CA ILE A 109 9.31 0.81 -0.59
C ILE A 109 8.91 0.38 -1.99
N ILE A 110 7.61 0.37 -2.30
CA ILE A 110 7.06 -0.01 -3.60
C ILE A 110 6.33 1.21 -4.15
N VAL A 111 6.75 1.69 -5.32
CA VAL A 111 6.14 2.82 -6.01
C VAL A 111 5.65 2.32 -7.37
N LYS A 112 4.35 2.38 -7.63
CA LYS A 112 3.83 2.13 -8.98
C LYS A 112 4.30 3.24 -9.92
N VAL A 113 4.62 2.89 -11.16
CA VAL A 113 5.05 3.85 -12.18
C VAL A 113 4.29 3.58 -13.47
N PRO A 114 3.94 4.61 -14.25
CA PRO A 114 3.33 4.41 -15.54
C PRO A 114 4.33 3.69 -16.44
N GLU A 115 3.84 2.78 -17.28
CA GLU A 115 4.70 2.16 -18.29
C GLU A 115 5.25 3.24 -19.21
N PHE A 116 6.54 3.17 -19.52
CA PHE A 116 7.06 3.90 -20.66
C PHE A 116 6.63 3.13 -21.90
N GLU A 117 5.50 3.51 -22.49
CA GLU A 117 5.35 3.25 -23.92
C GLU A 117 6.51 3.96 -24.61
N GLN A 118 7.34 3.21 -25.34
CA GLN A 118 8.26 3.84 -26.28
C GLN A 118 7.40 4.68 -27.21
N VAL A 119 7.50 5.99 -27.07
CA VAL A 119 6.89 6.93 -28.01
C VAL A 119 7.58 6.67 -29.34
N VAL A 120 6.95 5.87 -30.19
CA VAL A 120 7.26 5.88 -31.61
C VAL A 120 6.82 7.25 -32.07
N GLU A 121 7.78 8.13 -32.36
CA GLU A 121 7.50 9.42 -32.96
C GLU A 121 6.78 9.20 -34.29
N VAL A 122 5.45 9.31 -34.28
CA VAL A 122 4.68 9.53 -35.50
C VAL A 122 4.59 11.04 -35.65
N ALA A 123 5.49 11.57 -36.47
CA ALA A 123 5.40 12.93 -36.98
C ALA A 123 4.04 13.11 -37.68
N GLY A 124 3.16 13.89 -37.06
CA GLY A 124 1.86 14.27 -37.60
C GLY A 124 1.55 15.71 -37.20
N GLU A 125 1.55 16.59 -38.17
CA GLU A 125 1.47 18.04 -38.05
C GLU A 125 0.22 18.58 -37.34
N VAL A 126 0.44 19.72 -36.70
CA VAL A 126 -0.48 20.61 -35.99
C VAL A 126 -1.50 21.23 -36.93
N THR A 127 -2.77 21.32 -36.53
CA THR A 127 -3.63 22.51 -36.70
C THR A 127 -4.90 22.38 -35.85
N GLY A 128 -5.32 23.46 -35.17
CA GLY A 128 -6.68 23.57 -34.60
C GLY A 128 -6.78 24.19 -33.21
N ASP A 129 -6.79 25.51 -33.17
CA ASP A 129 -7.01 26.43 -32.05
C ASP A 129 -8.47 26.37 -31.49
N ALA A 130 -8.67 26.55 -30.18
CA ALA A 130 -9.74 27.38 -29.58
C ALA A 130 -9.87 27.24 -28.04
N THR A 131 -9.84 28.42 -27.42
CA THR A 131 -9.94 28.93 -26.04
C THR A 131 -11.10 28.49 -25.09
N PRO A 132 -11.02 28.85 -23.77
CA PRO A 132 -11.73 28.24 -22.64
C PRO A 132 -12.99 29.00 -22.17
N LYS A 133 -13.85 28.34 -21.38
CA LYS A 133 -14.91 28.99 -20.57
C LYS A 133 -15.05 28.40 -19.17
N GLN A 134 -14.74 29.23 -18.16
CA GLN A 134 -15.29 29.21 -16.80
C GLN A 134 -16.82 29.42 -16.84
N VAL A 135 -17.58 28.77 -15.95
CA VAL A 135 -18.60 29.41 -15.07
C VAL A 135 -18.74 28.60 -13.77
N THR A 136 -19.09 29.35 -12.73
CA THR A 136 -19.01 29.22 -11.27
C THR A 136 -20.27 28.69 -10.55
N LYS A 137 -20.12 28.53 -9.21
CA LYS A 137 -21.13 28.57 -8.10
C LYS A 137 -21.91 27.27 -7.85
N SER A 138 -22.35 26.91 -6.66
CA SER A 138 -22.19 27.31 -5.24
C SER A 138 -23.18 26.44 -4.44
N GLY A 139 -22.96 26.20 -3.15
CA GLY A 139 -24.09 26.15 -2.19
C GLY A 139 -24.35 24.84 -1.44
N LEU A 140 -24.35 24.99 -0.11
CA LEU A 140 -24.70 24.07 0.97
C LEU A 140 -26.15 23.52 0.87
N SER A 141 -26.39 22.30 1.37
CA SER A 141 -27.01 22.05 2.69
C SER A 141 -27.61 20.62 2.84
N ARG A 142 -27.80 20.25 4.12
CA ARG A 142 -28.19 18.97 4.74
C ARG A 142 -29.53 18.39 4.26
N ALA A 143 -29.68 17.07 4.30
CA ALA A 143 -30.48 16.32 5.30
C ALA A 143 -30.71 14.86 4.84
N HIS A 144 -31.08 14.02 5.82
CA HIS A 144 -31.33 12.58 5.75
C HIS A 144 -32.31 12.16 4.63
N GLU A 145 -32.06 10.99 4.05
CA GLU A 145 -33.14 10.02 3.76
C GLU A 145 -32.55 8.62 3.53
N ALA A 146 -33.21 7.63 4.13
CA ALA A 146 -32.90 6.22 4.00
C ALA A 146 -33.28 5.75 2.59
N HIS A 147 -32.40 4.99 1.95
CA HIS A 147 -32.78 4.18 0.81
C HIS A 147 -32.07 2.83 0.87
N ASP A 148 -32.90 1.81 1.07
CA ASP A 148 -32.65 0.42 0.75
C ASP A 148 -32.36 0.33 -0.76
N GLY A 149 -31.23 -0.28 -1.12
CA GLY A 149 -30.73 -0.29 -2.49
C GLY A 149 -29.48 -1.16 -2.59
N ALA A 150 -29.57 -2.20 -3.40
CA ALA A 150 -28.52 -3.17 -3.67
C ALA A 150 -27.16 -2.50 -3.89
N HIS A 151 -26.25 -2.73 -2.94
CA HIS A 151 -24.88 -2.28 -2.98
C HIS A 151 -24.12 -3.15 -3.99
N ASP A 152 -24.11 -2.73 -5.26
CA ASP A 152 -23.05 -3.09 -6.21
C ASP A 152 -21.79 -2.33 -5.76
N GLU A 153 -21.17 -2.84 -4.70
CA GLU A 153 -19.96 -2.25 -4.13
C GLU A 153 -18.79 -2.56 -5.06
N ALA A 154 -18.29 -1.52 -5.71
CA ALA A 154 -16.91 -1.46 -6.18
C ALA A 154 -15.97 -1.62 -4.98
N HIS A 155 -15.80 -2.87 -4.53
CA HIS A 155 -14.87 -3.22 -3.48
C HIS A 155 -13.45 -3.04 -4.00
N GLU A 156 -12.67 -2.28 -3.24
CA GLU A 156 -11.23 -2.20 -3.36
C GLU A 156 -10.65 -3.61 -3.51
N PRO A 157 -9.75 -3.85 -4.48
CA PRO A 157 -9.26 -5.18 -4.81
C PRO A 157 -8.67 -5.87 -3.57
N VAL A 158 -8.96 -7.17 -3.46
CA VAL A 158 -8.50 -7.99 -2.33
C VAL A 158 -6.98 -8.04 -2.34
N SER A 159 -6.36 -7.65 -1.23
CA SER A 159 -4.90 -7.62 -1.10
C SER A 159 -4.29 -9.02 -1.12
N GLU A 160 -3.01 -9.15 -1.46
CA GLU A 160 -2.32 -10.46 -1.54
C GLU A 160 -2.42 -11.27 -0.23
N ILE A 161 -2.35 -10.59 0.93
CA ILE A 161 -2.50 -11.23 2.25
C ILE A 161 -3.91 -11.81 2.39
N GLU A 162 -4.94 -11.04 2.04
CA GLU A 162 -6.32 -11.48 2.10
C GLU A 162 -6.58 -12.66 1.15
N GLN A 163 -6.05 -12.61 -0.07
CA GLN A 163 -6.12 -13.72 -1.03
C GLN A 163 -5.50 -14.99 -0.47
N ARG A 164 -4.30 -14.89 0.11
CA ARG A 164 -3.60 -16.04 0.73
C ARG A 164 -4.38 -16.62 1.91
N ILE A 165 -5.02 -15.79 2.73
CA ILE A 165 -5.88 -16.27 3.82
C ILE A 165 -7.12 -16.98 3.27
N LEU A 166 -7.77 -16.42 2.24
CA LEU A 166 -8.95 -17.02 1.62
C LEU A 166 -8.60 -18.37 0.98
N LEU A 167 -7.50 -18.44 0.22
CA LEU A 167 -6.97 -19.68 -0.37
C LEU A 167 -6.68 -20.72 0.70
N ALA A 168 -6.03 -20.34 1.81
CA ALA A 168 -5.75 -21.25 2.92
C ALA A 168 -7.02 -21.86 3.54
N CYS A 169 -8.13 -21.14 3.50
CA CYS A 169 -9.43 -21.56 4.03
C CYS A 169 -10.32 -22.30 3.01
N LEU A 170 -9.85 -22.52 1.78
CA LEU A 170 -10.65 -23.06 0.68
C LEU A 170 -11.18 -24.47 0.97
N ASP A 171 -10.27 -25.35 1.42
CA ASP A 171 -10.53 -26.78 1.65
C ASP A 171 -10.99 -27.08 3.08
N SER A 172 -10.45 -26.36 4.07
CA SER A 172 -10.78 -26.60 5.47
C SER A 172 -10.60 -25.37 6.35
N PRO A 173 -11.31 -25.28 7.50
CA PRO A 173 -11.13 -24.16 8.42
C PRO A 173 -9.73 -24.11 9.02
N GLN A 174 -9.10 -22.94 8.99
CA GLN A 174 -7.73 -22.72 9.48
C GLN A 174 -7.72 -22.02 10.84
N ASN A 175 -6.78 -22.40 11.70
CA ASN A 175 -6.51 -21.66 12.93
C ASN A 175 -5.51 -20.52 12.69
N THR A 176 -5.45 -19.57 13.64
CA THR A 176 -4.52 -18.43 13.52
C THR A 176 -3.06 -18.86 13.33
N PRO A 177 -2.48 -19.80 14.12
CA PRO A 177 -1.10 -20.26 13.88
C PRO A 177 -0.84 -20.75 12.45
N GLN A 178 -1.76 -21.51 11.85
CA GLN A 178 -1.63 -22.02 10.48
C GLN A 178 -1.63 -20.87 9.47
N LEU A 179 -2.54 -19.91 9.63
CA LEU A 179 -2.60 -18.73 8.76
C LEU A 179 -1.34 -17.87 8.89
N LEU A 180 -0.82 -17.70 10.11
CA LEU A 180 0.43 -16.97 10.34
C LEU A 180 1.63 -17.67 9.70
N ALA A 181 1.76 -18.98 9.89
CA ALA A 181 2.82 -19.78 9.28
C ALA A 181 2.77 -19.70 7.75
N LEU A 182 1.57 -19.79 7.16
CA LEU A 182 1.36 -19.66 5.71
C LEU A 182 1.78 -18.28 5.18
N LEU A 183 1.60 -17.22 5.97
CA LEU A 183 1.98 -15.85 5.62
C LEU A 183 3.44 -15.52 5.97
N GLY A 184 4.18 -16.44 6.61
CA GLY A 184 5.54 -16.19 7.07
C GLY A 184 5.62 -15.29 8.31
N TYR A 185 4.56 -15.22 9.11
CA TYR A 185 4.49 -14.40 10.32
C TYR A 185 4.74 -15.23 11.59
N GLU A 186 5.60 -14.73 12.47
CA GLU A 186 5.84 -15.34 13.79
C GLU A 186 4.74 -15.01 14.82
N SER A 187 3.97 -13.93 14.57
CA SER A 187 2.94 -13.45 15.49
C SER A 187 1.79 -12.76 14.76
N ARG A 188 0.70 -12.45 15.48
CA ARG A 188 -0.47 -11.75 14.93
C ARG A 188 -0.13 -10.29 14.60
N THR A 189 0.46 -10.07 13.43
CA THR A 189 0.84 -8.76 12.91
C THR A 189 -0.37 -7.84 12.71
N GLY A 190 -0.12 -6.53 12.63
CA GLY A 190 -1.17 -5.54 12.34
C GLY A 190 -1.86 -5.84 11.01
N ASN A 191 -1.09 -6.14 9.96
CA ASN A 191 -1.59 -6.51 8.64
C ASN A 191 -2.47 -7.76 8.71
N PHE A 192 -2.03 -8.81 9.43
CA PHE A 192 -2.84 -10.01 9.61
C PHE A 192 -4.17 -9.71 10.30
N LYS A 193 -4.16 -8.90 11.37
CA LYS A 193 -5.38 -8.51 12.09
C LYS A 193 -6.33 -7.70 11.21
N LYS A 194 -5.80 -6.71 10.46
CA LYS A 194 -6.56 -5.87 9.53
C LYS A 194 -7.18 -6.72 8.41
N ALA A 195 -6.38 -7.56 7.75
CA ALA A 195 -6.85 -8.48 6.70
C ALA A 195 -7.93 -9.43 7.23
N LEU A 196 -7.69 -10.05 8.39
CA LEU A 196 -8.67 -10.97 8.99
C LEU A 196 -9.97 -10.25 9.39
N SER A 197 -9.88 -9.04 9.95
CA SER A 197 -11.06 -8.23 10.28
C SER A 197 -11.84 -7.88 9.02
N ARG A 198 -11.17 -7.31 8.02
CA ARG A 198 -11.80 -6.92 6.76
C ARG A 198 -12.45 -8.12 6.07
N LEU A 199 -11.79 -9.28 6.01
CA LEU A 199 -12.41 -10.49 5.44
C LEU A 199 -13.65 -10.96 6.21
N MET A 200 -13.73 -10.73 7.53
CA MET A 200 -14.93 -11.00 8.31
C MET A 200 -16.01 -9.94 8.09
N ASP A 201 -15.63 -8.66 8.03
CA ASP A 201 -16.54 -7.52 7.78
C ASP A 201 -17.19 -7.63 6.39
N LEU A 202 -16.41 -8.06 5.39
CA LEU A 202 -16.88 -8.37 4.04
C LEU A 202 -17.60 -9.73 3.95
N ALA A 203 -17.85 -10.40 5.07
CA ALA A 203 -18.46 -11.71 5.16
C ALA A 203 -17.82 -12.76 4.24
N CYS A 204 -16.52 -12.66 3.95
CA CYS A 204 -15.75 -13.63 3.18
C CYS A 204 -15.22 -14.77 4.06
N LEU A 205 -14.99 -14.48 5.34
CA LEU A 205 -14.67 -15.44 6.39
C LEU A 205 -15.65 -15.33 7.55
N GLU A 206 -15.80 -16.42 8.28
CA GLU A 206 -16.52 -16.44 9.55
C GLU A 206 -15.79 -17.29 10.60
N MET A 207 -16.09 -17.04 11.87
CA MET A 207 -15.57 -17.83 12.98
C MET A 207 -16.35 -19.12 13.15
N THR A 208 -15.64 -20.23 13.39
CA THR A 208 -16.27 -21.53 13.68
C THR A 208 -16.88 -21.61 15.08
N ILE A 209 -16.44 -20.76 16.01
CA ILE A 209 -16.99 -20.65 17.37
C ILE A 209 -17.33 -19.18 17.65
N PRO A 210 -18.43 -18.64 17.12
CA PRO A 210 -18.76 -17.22 17.21
C PRO A 210 -18.97 -16.74 18.67
N ASP A 211 -19.59 -17.56 19.52
CA ASP A 211 -19.87 -17.19 20.92
C ASP A 211 -18.59 -17.10 21.79
N LYS A 212 -17.49 -17.69 21.34
CA LYS A 212 -16.20 -17.72 22.07
C LYS A 212 -15.07 -17.29 21.14
N PRO A 213 -15.00 -16.00 20.75
CA PRO A 213 -14.02 -15.51 19.77
C PRO A 213 -12.57 -15.71 20.22
N ARG A 214 -12.33 -15.75 21.54
CA ARG A 214 -11.02 -15.98 22.16
C ARG A 214 -10.71 -17.45 22.46
N SER A 215 -11.54 -18.39 21.97
CA SER A 215 -11.32 -19.83 22.16
C SER A 215 -9.98 -20.27 21.58
N LYS A 216 -9.22 -21.10 22.31
CA LYS A 216 -8.00 -21.74 21.79
C LYS A 216 -8.27 -22.68 20.61
N LYS A 217 -9.52 -23.14 20.45
CA LYS A 217 -9.98 -23.98 19.34
C LYS A 217 -10.60 -23.17 18.20
N GLN A 218 -10.50 -21.83 18.23
CA GLN A 218 -11.06 -20.99 17.18
C GLN A 218 -10.39 -21.26 15.84
N LYS A 219 -11.22 -21.37 14.80
CA LYS A 219 -10.82 -21.46 13.39
C LYS A 219 -11.67 -20.54 12.54
N TYR A 220 -11.16 -20.17 11.39
CA TYR A 220 -11.83 -19.36 10.38
C TYR A 220 -12.24 -20.23 9.20
N ARG A 221 -13.47 -20.07 8.72
CA ARG A 221 -14.06 -20.82 7.61
C ARG A 221 -14.42 -19.86 6.48
N LEU A 222 -14.19 -20.30 5.25
CA LEU A 222 -14.60 -19.60 4.04
C LEU A 222 -16.13 -19.65 3.85
N THR A 223 -16.73 -18.51 3.53
CA THR A 223 -18.16 -18.38 3.22
C THR A 223 -18.41 -18.51 1.71
N GLU A 224 -19.68 -18.54 1.29
CA GLU A 224 -20.04 -18.49 -0.13
C GLU A 224 -19.56 -17.22 -0.82
N ARG A 225 -19.63 -16.07 -0.14
CA ARG A 225 -19.11 -14.79 -0.66
C ARG A 225 -17.60 -14.86 -0.85
N GLY A 226 -16.86 -15.42 0.11
CA GLY A 226 -15.42 -15.63 0.00
C GLY A 226 -15.03 -16.52 -1.20
N ARG A 227 -15.82 -17.58 -1.48
CA ARG A 227 -15.61 -18.42 -2.66
C ARG A 227 -15.86 -17.67 -3.98
N LYS A 228 -16.89 -16.83 -4.05
CA LYS A 228 -17.16 -16.00 -5.23
C LYS A 228 -16.03 -15.01 -5.50
N VAL A 229 -15.52 -14.38 -4.44
CA VAL A 229 -14.38 -13.46 -4.52
C VAL A 229 -13.14 -14.17 -5.07
N LEU A 230 -12.81 -15.37 -4.60
CA LEU A 230 -11.68 -16.16 -5.13
C LEU A 230 -11.84 -16.48 -6.62
N LYS A 231 -13.03 -16.92 -7.05
CA LYS A 231 -13.30 -17.19 -8.48
C LYS A 231 -13.18 -15.95 -9.36
N GLY A 232 -13.53 -14.78 -8.84
CA GLY A 232 -13.37 -13.51 -9.56
C GLY A 232 -11.91 -13.08 -9.73
N ILE A 233 -11.00 -13.58 -8.89
CA ILE A 233 -9.56 -13.30 -8.97
C ILE A 233 -8.86 -14.25 -9.96
N GLU A 234 -9.28 -15.53 -10.02
CA GLU A 234 -8.70 -16.53 -10.95
C GLU A 234 -9.18 -16.37 -12.40
N GLY A 235 -10.28 -15.64 -12.61
CA GLY A 235 -10.93 -15.46 -13.93
C GLY A 235 -10.62 -14.13 -14.63
N GLY A 236 -9.62 -13.38 -14.16
CA GLY A 236 -9.19 -12.08 -14.71
C GLY A 236 -7.85 -12.12 -15.41
#